data_AF-A0A0X8G284-F1
#
_entry.id   AF-A0A0X8G284-F1
#
_cell.length_a   1.000
_cell.length_b   1.000
_cell.length_c   1.000
_cell.angle_alpha   90.00
_cell.angle_beta   90.00
_cell.angle_gamma   90.00
#
_symmetry.space_group_name_H-M   'P 1'
#
loop_
_entity.id
_entity.type
_entity.pdbx_description
1 polymer ?
#
loop_
_entity_poly.entity_id
_entity_poly.type
_entity_poly.pdbx_seq_one_letter_code
_entity_poly.pdbx_strand_id
1 'polypeptide(L)'
;MKKWIWILSGLVLLIIGGVYVNRHLPEWMIKGGLAYVQKTDYALILESDKVSLNTDQKAVAKDVLQTMTYDVKGTRLLGDEAFVTVEVTLVDLIQLIDNEKEAIFKNTLSDWKQTLNDLFNQRIEGVVIRQLALVLEQTREKPMTTVTIEVPFVREYLWWKPVMTKEWIESIVHDYLTHE
;
A
#
# COMPACT_ATOMS: atom_id res chain seq x y z
N MET A 1 7.37 -51.65 -22.85
CA MET A 1 6.71 -50.44 -23.39
C MET A 1 5.80 -49.70 -22.39
N LYS A 2 4.92 -50.35 -21.63
CA LYS A 2 3.97 -49.64 -20.73
C LYS A 2 4.61 -48.79 -19.60
N LYS A 3 5.66 -49.28 -18.91
CA LYS A 3 6.29 -48.55 -17.78
C LYS A 3 6.95 -47.21 -18.20
N TRP A 4 7.52 -47.15 -19.39
CA TRP A 4 8.18 -45.94 -19.91
C TRP A 4 7.19 -44.81 -20.20
N ILE A 5 5.98 -45.13 -20.67
CA ILE A 5 4.92 -44.15 -20.91
C ILE A 5 4.44 -43.51 -19.61
N TRP A 6 4.29 -44.28 -18.53
CA TRP A 6 3.93 -43.74 -17.22
C TRP A 6 4.99 -42.82 -16.63
N ILE A 7 6.27 -43.18 -16.80
CA ILE A 7 7.40 -42.33 -16.37
C ILE A 7 7.42 -41.02 -17.18
N LEU A 8 7.23 -41.10 -18.50
CA LEU A 8 7.18 -39.91 -19.35
C LEU A 8 5.99 -39.00 -19.00
N SER A 9 4.80 -39.57 -18.83
CA SER A 9 3.60 -38.81 -18.45
C SER A 9 3.74 -38.14 -17.08
N GLY A 10 4.35 -38.82 -16.10
CA GLY A 10 4.64 -38.24 -14.79
C GLY A 10 5.64 -37.08 -14.86
N LEU A 11 6.66 -37.20 -15.70
CA LEU A 11 7.68 -36.16 -15.91
C LEU A 11 7.09 -34.93 -16.61
N VAL A 12 6.20 -35.14 -17.59
CA VAL A 12 5.45 -34.05 -18.25
C VAL A 12 4.54 -33.34 -17.25
N LEU A 13 3.84 -34.07 -16.38
CA LEU A 13 3.00 -33.45 -15.33
C LEU A 13 3.81 -32.62 -14.34
N LEU A 14 5.00 -33.09 -13.94
CA LEU A 14 5.90 -32.31 -13.07
C LEU A 14 6.38 -31.03 -13.74
N ILE A 15 6.71 -31.07 -15.04
CA ILE A 15 7.12 -29.89 -15.79
C ILE A 15 5.94 -28.91 -15.92
N ILE A 16 4.76 -29.38 -16.30
CA ILE A 16 3.57 -28.52 -16.44
C ILE A 16 3.20 -27.90 -15.09
N GLY A 17 3.19 -28.69 -14.02
CA GLY A 17 2.95 -28.21 -12.67
C GLY A 17 3.99 -27.18 -12.22
N GLY A 18 5.27 -27.43 -12.47
CA GLY A 18 6.35 -26.49 -12.16
C GLY A 18 6.24 -25.18 -12.94
N VAL A 19 5.90 -25.24 -14.23
CA VAL A 19 5.67 -24.05 -15.06
C VAL A 19 4.45 -23.26 -14.56
N TYR A 20 3.37 -23.96 -14.21
CA TYR A 20 2.18 -23.34 -13.65
C TYR A 20 2.49 -22.60 -12.35
N VAL A 21 3.12 -23.28 -11.40
CA VAL A 21 3.55 -22.68 -10.12
C VAL A 21 4.45 -21.48 -10.36
N ASN A 22 5.46 -21.60 -11.23
CA ASN A 22 6.39 -20.52 -11.48
C ASN A 22 5.74 -19.28 -12.12
N ARG A 23 4.67 -19.45 -12.90
CA ARG A 23 3.92 -18.33 -13.50
C ARG A 23 3.03 -17.59 -12.49
N HIS A 24 2.50 -18.30 -11.49
CA HIS A 24 1.62 -17.72 -10.46
C HIS A 24 2.37 -17.30 -9.19
N LEU A 25 3.65 -17.62 -9.07
CA LEU A 25 4.47 -17.34 -7.90
C LEU A 25 4.52 -15.84 -7.52
N PRO A 26 4.70 -14.89 -8.47
CA PRO A 26 4.64 -13.45 -8.15
C PRO A 26 3.30 -13.03 -7.52
N GLU A 27 2.19 -13.50 -8.10
CA GLU A 27 0.84 -13.24 -7.59
C GLU A 27 0.66 -13.77 -6.16
N TRP A 28 1.13 -14.99 -5.91
CA TRP A 28 1.06 -15.63 -4.59
C TRP A 28 1.94 -14.93 -3.56
N MET A 29 3.11 -14.43 -3.95
CA MET A 29 3.96 -13.62 -3.08
C MET A 29 3.27 -12.34 -2.63
N ILE A 30 2.62 -11.62 -3.55
CA ILE A 30 1.85 -10.41 -3.22
C ILE A 30 0.64 -10.76 -2.35
N LYS A 31 -0.16 -11.75 -2.73
CA LYS A 31 -1.31 -12.20 -1.92
C LYS A 31 -0.89 -12.60 -0.51
N GLY A 32 0.21 -13.34 -0.38
CA GLY A 32 0.76 -13.75 0.91
C GLY A 32 1.27 -12.57 1.75
N GLY A 33 1.99 -11.63 1.14
CA GLY A 33 2.47 -10.41 1.78
C GLY A 33 1.32 -9.52 2.27
N LEU A 34 0.32 -9.29 1.42
CA LEU A 34 -0.87 -8.50 1.77
C LEU A 34 -1.70 -9.17 2.87
N ALA A 35 -1.88 -10.50 2.80
CA ALA A 35 -2.57 -11.24 3.86
C ALA A 35 -1.80 -11.20 5.19
N TYR A 36 -0.47 -11.18 5.15
CA TYR A 36 0.34 -11.00 6.35
C TYR A 36 0.17 -9.59 6.93
N VAL A 37 0.20 -8.56 6.09
CA VAL A 37 -0.02 -7.16 6.51
C VAL A 37 -1.42 -6.98 7.10
N GLN A 38 -2.47 -7.54 6.49
CA GLN A 38 -3.84 -7.46 7.03
C GLN A 38 -4.02 -8.21 8.35
N LYS A 39 -3.29 -9.32 8.56
CA LYS A 39 -3.34 -10.08 9.82
C LYS A 39 -2.48 -9.48 10.93
N THR A 40 -1.44 -8.73 10.55
CA THR A 40 -0.56 -8.07 11.50
C THR A 40 -1.20 -6.75 11.90
N ASP A 41 -1.26 -6.46 13.20
CA ASP A 41 -1.77 -5.16 13.64
C ASP A 41 -0.89 -4.06 13.04
N TYR A 42 -1.48 -3.15 12.25
CA TYR A 42 -0.78 -2.01 11.65
C TYR A 42 -0.08 -1.16 12.71
N ALA A 43 -0.56 -1.17 13.96
CA ALA A 43 0.13 -0.54 15.08
C ALA A 43 1.56 -1.10 15.27
N LEU A 44 1.74 -2.41 15.16
CA LEU A 44 3.06 -3.06 15.30
C LEU A 44 4.01 -2.71 14.15
N ILE A 45 3.49 -2.48 12.94
CA ILE A 45 4.28 -2.04 11.78
C ILE A 45 4.75 -0.60 12.00
N LEU A 46 3.86 0.27 12.46
CA LEU A 46 4.14 1.70 12.71
C LEU A 46 5.02 1.91 13.97
N GLU A 47 5.04 0.96 14.89
CA GLU A 47 5.91 0.95 16.07
C GLU A 47 7.31 0.40 15.79
N SER A 48 7.58 -0.15 14.60
CA SER A 48 8.91 -0.62 14.22
C SER A 48 9.92 0.54 14.20
N ASP A 49 11.13 0.29 14.73
CA ASP A 49 12.28 1.22 14.68
C ASP A 49 12.68 1.64 13.25
N LYS A 50 12.17 0.95 12.23
CA LYS A 50 12.38 1.26 10.82
C LYS A 50 11.49 2.39 10.30
N VAL A 51 10.47 2.80 11.05
CA VAL A 51 9.50 3.83 10.67
C VAL A 51 9.70 5.07 11.53
N SER A 52 10.35 6.10 10.97
CA SER A 52 10.58 7.38 11.63
C SER A 52 9.38 8.32 11.45
N LEU A 53 8.28 8.03 12.14
CA LEU A 53 7.09 8.89 12.21
C LEU A 53 6.87 9.38 13.64
N ASN A 54 6.40 10.62 13.81
CA ASN A 54 5.97 11.13 15.10
C ASN A 54 4.60 10.56 15.52
N THR A 55 4.15 10.81 16.75
CA THR A 55 2.90 10.25 17.29
C THR A 55 1.67 10.62 16.46
N ASP A 56 1.54 11.88 16.06
CA ASP A 56 0.40 12.38 15.28
C ASP A 56 0.40 11.76 13.86
N GLN A 57 1.57 11.61 13.24
CA GLN A 57 1.75 10.93 11.95
C GLN A 57 1.40 9.44 12.04
N LYS A 58 1.79 8.76 13.12
CA LYS A 58 1.44 7.35 13.35
C LYS A 58 -0.06 7.17 13.51
N ALA A 59 -0.74 8.10 14.18
CA ALA A 59 -2.20 8.06 14.33
C ALA A 59 -2.91 8.16 12.96
N VAL A 60 -2.55 9.16 12.15
CA VAL A 60 -3.08 9.31 10.79
C VAL A 60 -2.78 8.08 9.93
N ALA A 61 -1.53 7.61 9.93
CA ALA A 61 -1.13 6.44 9.15
C ALA A 61 -1.90 5.18 9.57
N LYS A 62 -2.12 4.98 10.88
CA LYS A 62 -2.90 3.85 11.39
C LYS A 62 -4.33 3.89 10.86
N ASP A 63 -5.01 5.03 10.96
CA ASP A 63 -6.40 5.16 10.53
C ASP A 63 -6.56 4.94 9.03
N VAL A 64 -5.63 5.45 8.22
CA VAL A 64 -5.62 5.22 6.77
C VAL A 64 -5.36 3.75 6.46
N LEU A 65 -4.33 3.13 7.07
CA LEU A 65 -3.98 1.73 6.83
C LEU A 65 -5.08 0.76 7.26
N GLN A 66 -5.83 1.07 8.32
CA GLN A 66 -6.97 0.24 8.76
C GLN A 66 -8.14 0.22 7.77
N THR A 67 -8.29 1.29 6.97
CA THR A 67 -9.32 1.37 5.93
C THR A 67 -8.88 0.77 4.59
N MET A 68 -7.60 0.43 4.47
CA MET A 68 -6.99 0.00 3.22
C MET A 68 -7.42 -1.42 2.86
N THR A 69 -7.97 -1.58 1.67
CA THR A 69 -8.31 -2.87 1.08
C THR A 69 -7.54 -3.09 -0.20
N TYR A 70 -7.26 -4.35 -0.51
CA TYR A 70 -6.40 -4.72 -1.62
C TYR A 70 -7.06 -5.81 -2.44
N ASP A 71 -6.96 -5.71 -3.76
CA ASP A 71 -7.38 -6.74 -4.69
C ASP A 71 -6.29 -6.99 -5.73
N VAL A 72 -5.87 -8.26 -5.88
CA VAL A 72 -4.81 -8.65 -6.83
C VAL A 72 -5.48 -9.13 -8.11
N LYS A 73 -5.40 -8.32 -9.16
CA LYS A 73 -6.10 -8.57 -10.44
C LYS A 73 -5.43 -9.62 -11.31
N GLY A 74 -4.10 -9.75 -11.20
CA GLY A 74 -3.36 -10.77 -11.94
C GLY A 74 -1.90 -10.40 -12.16
N THR A 75 -1.22 -11.27 -12.91
CA THR A 75 0.20 -11.11 -13.25
C THR A 75 0.39 -11.07 -14.76
N ARG A 76 1.11 -10.06 -15.25
CA ARG A 76 1.59 -9.95 -16.62
C ARG A 76 3.05 -10.40 -16.66
N LEU A 77 3.40 -11.34 -17.54
CA LEU A 77 4.76 -11.87 -17.69
C LEU A 77 5.40 -11.37 -18.99
N LEU A 78 6.62 -10.87 -18.89
CA LEU A 78 7.44 -10.38 -20.01
C LEU A 78 8.85 -10.97 -19.91
N GLY A 79 9.02 -12.20 -20.39
CA GLY A 79 10.31 -12.90 -20.33
C GLY A 79 10.74 -13.16 -18.88
N ASP A 80 11.79 -12.47 -18.45
CA ASP A 80 12.34 -12.53 -17.09
C ASP A 80 11.75 -11.46 -16.16
N GLU A 81 10.76 -10.70 -16.62
CA GLU A 81 10.03 -9.71 -15.84
C GLU A 81 8.58 -10.15 -15.61
N ALA A 82 8.03 -9.74 -14.47
CA ALA A 82 6.61 -9.91 -14.15
C ALA A 82 6.07 -8.64 -13.51
N PHE A 83 4.82 -8.30 -13.79
CA PHE A 83 4.12 -7.15 -13.23
C PHE A 83 2.84 -7.65 -12.60
N VAL A 84 2.71 -7.51 -11.29
CA VAL A 84 1.50 -7.89 -10.56
C VAL A 84 0.65 -6.65 -10.38
N THR A 85 -0.57 -6.66 -10.95
CA THR A 85 -1.52 -5.56 -10.81
C THR A 85 -2.28 -5.71 -9.50
N VAL A 86 -2.19 -4.68 -8.66
CA VAL A 86 -2.88 -4.59 -7.38
C VAL A 86 -3.74 -3.34 -7.40
N GLU A 87 -5.03 -3.50 -7.19
CA GLU A 87 -5.91 -2.39 -6.84
C GLU A 87 -5.90 -2.20 -5.34
N VAL A 88 -5.66 -0.96 -4.94
CA VAL A 88 -5.63 -0.55 -3.55
C VAL A 88 -6.71 0.50 -3.35
N THR A 89 -7.68 0.20 -2.50
CA THR A 89 -8.69 1.17 -2.10
C THR A 89 -8.35 1.68 -0.72
N LEU A 90 -8.18 2.99 -0.59
CA LEU A 90 -7.84 3.67 0.66
C LEU A 90 -8.64 4.98 0.78
N VAL A 91 -8.56 5.62 1.95
CA VAL A 91 -9.17 6.93 2.17
C VAL A 91 -8.51 7.97 1.29
N ASP A 92 -9.31 8.72 0.54
CA ASP A 92 -8.85 9.85 -0.23
C ASP A 92 -8.60 11.04 0.71
N LEU A 93 -7.34 11.22 1.12
CA LEU A 93 -6.97 12.29 2.02
C LEU A 93 -7.15 13.68 1.39
N ILE A 94 -6.96 13.81 0.08
CA ILE A 94 -7.10 15.09 -0.63
C ILE A 94 -8.58 15.48 -0.65
N GLN A 95 -9.45 14.56 -1.04
CA GLN A 95 -10.89 14.80 -1.06
C GLN A 95 -11.47 14.98 0.35
N LEU A 96 -10.95 14.25 1.34
CA LEU A 96 -11.35 14.44 2.75
C LEU A 96 -11.01 15.85 3.23
N ILE A 97 -9.82 16.35 2.91
CA ILE A 97 -9.41 17.72 3.25
C ILE A 97 -10.32 18.74 2.56
N ASP A 98 -10.69 18.53 1.29
CA ASP A 98 -11.59 19.48 0.59
C ASP A 98 -13.02 19.46 1.15
N ASN A 99 -13.55 18.28 1.50
CA ASN A 99 -14.87 18.13 2.11
C ASN A 99 -14.94 18.77 3.50
N GLU A 100 -13.88 18.60 4.30
CA GLU A 100 -13.85 18.99 5.72
C GLU A 100 -13.07 20.29 5.96
N LYS A 101 -12.70 21.03 4.89
CA LYS A 101 -11.90 22.25 4.98
C LYS A 101 -12.46 23.28 5.96
N GLU A 102 -13.78 23.42 6.06
CA GLU A 102 -14.40 24.30 7.05
C GLU A 102 -14.20 23.82 8.48
N ALA A 103 -14.32 22.51 8.73
CA ALA A 103 -14.12 21.93 10.05
C ALA A 103 -12.64 22.02 10.47
N ILE A 104 -11.73 21.69 9.55
CA ILE A 104 -10.27 21.86 9.73
C ILE A 104 -9.96 23.32 10.07
N PHE A 105 -10.52 24.27 9.32
CA PHE A 105 -10.30 25.69 9.56
C PHE A 105 -10.88 26.16 10.89
N LYS A 106 -12.12 25.77 11.23
CA LYS A 106 -12.75 26.09 12.52
C LYS A 106 -11.97 25.53 13.71
N ASN A 107 -11.51 24.29 13.63
CA ASN A 107 -10.71 23.65 14.69
C ASN A 107 -9.32 24.30 14.82
N THR A 108 -8.70 24.68 13.71
CA THR A 108 -7.43 25.42 13.70
C THR A 108 -7.57 26.81 14.33
N LEU A 109 -8.72 27.47 14.10
CA LEU A 109 -9.05 28.77 14.70
C LEU A 109 -9.45 28.66 16.18
N SER A 110 -10.07 27.56 16.62
CA SER A 110 -10.35 27.37 18.05
C SER A 110 -9.06 27.17 18.85
N ASP A 111 -8.05 26.54 18.26
CA ASP A 111 -6.72 26.33 18.85
C ASP A 111 -5.70 27.43 18.47
N TRP A 112 -6.17 28.63 18.08
CA TRP A 112 -5.33 29.67 17.47
C TRP A 112 -4.07 30.04 18.27
N LYS A 113 -4.10 29.99 19.61
CA LYS A 113 -2.91 30.24 20.45
C LYS A 113 -1.81 29.21 20.23
N GLN A 114 -2.19 27.94 20.10
CA GLN A 114 -1.26 26.84 19.86
C GLN A 114 -0.79 26.85 18.41
N THR A 115 -1.70 27.11 17.46
CA THR A 115 -1.39 27.32 16.04
C THR A 115 -0.38 28.45 15.83
N LEU A 116 -0.52 29.57 16.53
CA LEU A 116 0.47 30.66 16.48
C LEU A 116 1.82 30.22 17.06
N ASN A 117 1.83 29.55 18.21
CA ASN A 117 3.06 29.05 18.81
C ASN A 117 3.78 28.05 17.89
N ASP A 118 3.05 27.21 17.18
CA ASP A 118 3.60 26.25 16.21
C ASP A 118 4.06 26.96 14.93
N LEU A 119 3.36 27.99 14.44
CA LEU A 119 3.81 28.85 13.33
C LEU A 119 5.12 29.58 13.67
N PHE A 120 5.23 30.16 14.87
CA PHE A 120 6.45 30.84 15.33
C PHE A 120 7.63 29.87 15.53
N ASN A 121 7.35 28.59 15.79
CA ASN A 121 8.36 27.54 15.93
C ASN A 121 8.56 26.69 14.65
N GLN A 122 8.02 27.10 13.50
CA GLN A 122 8.10 26.38 12.21
C GLN A 122 7.53 24.95 12.23
N ARG A 123 6.54 24.66 13.08
CA ARG A 123 5.88 23.34 13.22
C ARG A 123 4.51 23.27 12.54
N ILE A 124 4.37 23.96 11.41
CA ILE A 124 3.10 24.07 10.67
C ILE A 124 2.60 22.68 10.25
N GLU A 125 3.50 21.78 9.85
CA GLU A 125 3.18 20.40 9.50
C GLU A 125 2.50 19.65 10.67
N GLY A 126 2.96 19.86 11.91
CA GLY A 126 2.38 19.22 13.09
C GLY A 126 0.94 19.64 13.37
N VAL A 127 0.61 20.91 13.11
CA VAL A 127 -0.77 21.41 13.25
C VAL A 127 -1.67 20.74 12.22
N VAL A 128 -1.24 20.69 10.95
CA VAL A 128 -2.03 20.09 9.87
C VAL A 128 -2.27 18.60 10.12
N ILE A 129 -1.24 17.86 10.53
CA ILE A 129 -1.33 16.42 10.79
C ILE A 129 -2.29 16.13 11.96
N ARG A 130 -2.25 16.93 13.03
CA ARG A 130 -3.17 16.77 14.16
C ARG A 130 -4.62 17.03 13.78
N GLN A 131 -4.87 18.09 13.01
CA GLN A 131 -6.22 18.39 12.55
C GLN A 131 -6.74 17.32 11.58
N LEU A 132 -5.87 16.78 10.74
CA LEU A 132 -6.23 15.66 9.86
C LEU A 132 -6.58 14.39 10.66
N ALA A 133 -5.85 14.09 11.73
CA ALA A 133 -6.18 12.98 12.64
C ALA A 133 -7.56 13.15 13.27
N LEU A 134 -7.88 14.35 13.77
CA LEU A 134 -9.18 14.65 14.36
C LEU A 134 -10.32 14.50 13.35
N VAL A 135 -10.13 14.97 12.11
CA VAL A 135 -11.12 14.83 11.06
C VAL A 135 -11.30 13.35 10.66
N LEU A 136 -10.21 12.60 10.52
CA LEU A 136 -10.28 11.16 10.25
C LEU A 136 -11.03 10.39 11.35
N GLU A 137 -10.92 10.81 12.60
CA GLU A 137 -11.66 10.18 13.70
C GLU A 137 -13.14 10.57 13.70
N GLN A 138 -13.46 11.83 13.38
CA GLN A 138 -14.82 12.39 13.46
C GLN A 138 -15.69 12.09 12.22
N THR A 139 -15.09 11.98 11.03
CA THR A 139 -15.80 11.75 9.78
C THR A 139 -16.26 10.29 9.69
N ARG A 140 -17.58 10.08 9.75
CA ARG A 140 -18.21 8.74 9.69
C ARG A 140 -18.09 8.07 8.32
N GLU A 141 -18.31 8.83 7.25
CA GLU A 141 -18.18 8.35 5.87
C GLU A 141 -16.98 9.01 5.22
N LYS A 142 -15.88 8.26 5.12
CA LYS A 142 -14.65 8.76 4.52
C LYS A 142 -14.71 8.59 3.00
N PRO A 143 -14.32 9.61 2.21
CA PRO A 143 -14.18 9.44 0.78
C PRO A 143 -13.11 8.38 0.52
N MET A 144 -13.38 7.47 -0.40
CA MET A 144 -12.48 6.38 -0.77
C MET A 144 -12.04 6.57 -2.21
N THR A 145 -10.78 6.27 -2.48
CA THR A 145 -10.21 6.27 -3.83
C THR A 145 -9.51 4.95 -4.08
N THR A 146 -9.49 4.51 -5.34
CA THR A 146 -8.85 3.27 -5.76
C THR A 146 -7.69 3.61 -6.67
N VAL A 147 -6.50 3.14 -6.30
CA VAL A 147 -5.26 3.30 -7.06
C VAL A 147 -4.85 1.95 -7.61
N THR A 148 -4.54 1.90 -8.90
CA THR A 148 -3.96 0.70 -9.52
C THR A 148 -2.45 0.80 -9.48
N ILE A 149 -1.80 -0.18 -8.84
CA ILE A 149 -0.35 -0.27 -8.72
C ILE A 149 0.13 -1.50 -9.49
N GLU A 150 1.12 -1.32 -10.36
CA GLU A 150 1.88 -2.44 -10.92
C GLU A 150 3.13 -2.68 -10.06
N VAL A 151 3.21 -3.84 -9.40
CA VAL A 151 4.39 -4.26 -8.65
C VAL A 151 5.32 -5.04 -9.57
N PRO A 152 6.52 -4.52 -9.90
CA PRO A 152 7.45 -5.19 -10.78
C PRO A 152 8.24 -6.29 -10.04
N PHE A 153 8.52 -7.36 -10.77
CA PHE A 153 9.31 -8.49 -10.33
C PHE A 153 10.32 -8.84 -11.41
N VAL A 154 11.51 -9.25 -10.99
CA VAL A 154 12.53 -9.81 -11.87
C VAL A 154 12.80 -11.24 -11.46
N ARG A 155 13.01 -12.09 -12.46
CA ARG A 155 13.35 -13.49 -12.28
C ARG A 155 14.83 -13.64 -11.96
N GLU A 156 15.12 -14.21 -10.79
CA GLU A 156 16.45 -14.66 -10.41
C GLU A 156 16.46 -16.20 -10.40
N TYR A 157 16.93 -16.80 -11.49
CA TYR A 157 16.98 -18.26 -11.71
C TYR A 157 15.60 -18.95 -11.63
N LEU A 158 15.28 -19.56 -10.48
CA LEU A 158 14.01 -20.27 -10.21
C LEU A 158 13.05 -19.46 -9.32
N TRP A 159 13.40 -18.22 -8.95
CA TRP A 159 12.65 -17.40 -8.02
C TRP A 159 12.30 -16.05 -8.63
N TRP A 160 11.25 -15.44 -8.09
CA TRP A 160 10.85 -14.08 -8.43
C TRP A 160 11.17 -13.16 -7.27
N LYS A 161 11.67 -11.97 -7.59
CA LYS A 161 12.06 -10.97 -6.60
C LYS A 161 11.36 -9.64 -6.93
N PRO A 162 10.63 -9.04 -5.98
CA PRO A 162 10.01 -7.75 -6.19
C PRO A 162 11.07 -6.65 -6.30
N VAL A 163 10.86 -5.72 -7.21
CA VAL A 163 11.76 -4.59 -7.48
C VAL A 163 11.12 -3.30 -6.94
N MET A 164 11.22 -3.10 -5.63
CA MET A 164 10.70 -1.90 -4.96
C MET A 164 11.79 -0.83 -4.83
N THR A 165 12.19 -0.23 -5.96
CA THR A 165 13.18 0.87 -5.95
C THR A 165 12.57 2.15 -5.39
N LYS A 166 13.43 3.08 -4.96
CA LYS A 166 12.99 4.41 -4.51
C LYS A 166 12.19 5.13 -5.61
N GLU A 167 12.67 5.08 -6.85
CA GLU A 167 12.03 5.70 -8.02
C GLU A 167 10.61 5.16 -8.25
N TRP A 168 10.42 3.84 -8.09
CA TRP A 168 9.11 3.22 -8.22
C TRP A 168 8.15 3.62 -7.09
N ILE A 169 8.65 3.76 -5.85
CA ILE A 169 7.85 4.26 -4.74
C ILE A 169 7.44 5.73 -5.00
N GLU A 170 8.38 6.55 -5.45
CA GLU A 170 8.14 7.95 -5.76
C GLU A 170 7.13 8.13 -6.92
N SER A 171 7.16 7.25 -7.94
CA SER A 171 6.17 7.29 -9.01
C SER A 171 4.76 6.97 -8.51
N ILE A 172 4.59 5.95 -7.66
CA ILE A 172 3.26 5.64 -7.07
C ILE A 172 2.73 6.81 -6.24
N VAL A 173 3.59 7.43 -5.43
CA VAL A 173 3.20 8.59 -4.63
C VAL A 173 2.85 9.77 -5.51
N HIS A 174 3.59 10.00 -6.59
CA HIS A 174 3.29 11.06 -7.55
C HIS A 174 1.93 10.83 -8.21
N ASP A 175 1.69 9.65 -8.76
CA ASP A 175 0.44 9.28 -9.43
C ASP A 175 -0.77 9.43 -8.49
N TYR A 176 -0.60 9.04 -7.21
CA TYR A 176 -1.64 9.24 -6.19
C TYR A 176 -1.91 10.72 -5.86
N LEU A 177 -0.88 11.57 -5.91
CA LEU A 177 -1.04 12.99 -5.55
C LEU A 177 -1.56 13.85 -6.71
N THR A 178 -1.36 13.43 -7.95
CA THR A 178 -1.71 14.24 -9.11
C THR A 178 -3.07 13.92 -9.71
N HIS A 179 -3.67 12.75 -9.42
CA HIS A 179 -4.98 12.30 -9.95
C HIS A 179 -5.25 12.82 -11.39
N GLU A 180 -4.34 12.53 -12.33
CA GLU A 180 -4.64 12.61 -13.77
C GLU A 180 -5.29 11.31 -14.26
#